data_AF-A0A0Q6RS86-F1
#
_entry.id   AF-A0A0Q6RS86-F1
#
_cell.length_a   1.000
_cell.length_b   1.000
_cell.length_c   1.000
_cell.angle_alpha   90.00
_cell.angle_beta   90.00
_cell.angle_gamma   90.00
#
_symmetry.space_group_name_H-M   'P 1'
#
loop_
_entity.id
_entity.type
_entity.pdbx_description
1 polymer ?
#
loop_
_entity_poly.entity_id
_entity_poly.type
_entity_poly.pdbx_seq_one_letter_code
_entity_poly.pdbx_strand_id
1 'polypeptide(L)'
;MNGRRCFAVGLIGLLVCSPVNAQALVAKSTTAGRSVAITFDDLPYVHASEPGAEDAPDRAVAANHAILAALARYRVPATGFVVEQRVRALGLTGRDLLQPWNKGVLELGNHSFSHADSNTLDADAIRREIVGGEATIRPMAEAAGRALPFFRFPFNHVGDTIEKRRVIEALLTERSYRLAASTIDTSDYIFDQAYEHAFTRKDKAMRKRVEDAYVAYSRRQIAYYAELNRNVIGYEPPAIMLLHLNRLNAATMTRLLKLFREAGYRFVSLAEAQSDPAYAQSPRMATQFGPMWGYRWASERRVKVDGSREQEPPEWVAHYAKEK
;
A
#
# COMPACT_ATOMS: atom_id res chain seq x y z
N MET A 1 22.37 -73.91 -50.29
CA MET A 1 21.13 -73.15 -50.54
C MET A 1 20.12 -73.50 -49.45
N ASN A 2 19.63 -72.48 -48.75
CA ASN A 2 18.41 -72.38 -47.90
C ASN A 2 18.09 -73.53 -46.92
N GLY A 3 17.89 -73.33 -45.62
CA GLY A 3 17.76 -72.14 -44.78
C GLY A 3 17.25 -72.61 -43.41
N ARG A 4 17.93 -72.22 -42.34
CA ARG A 4 17.55 -72.53 -40.95
C ARG A 4 16.37 -71.65 -40.52
N ARG A 5 15.39 -72.22 -39.82
CA ARG A 5 14.43 -71.45 -39.00
C ARG A 5 14.37 -72.03 -37.59
N CYS A 6 14.89 -71.25 -36.64
CA CYS A 6 14.63 -71.38 -35.21
C CYS A 6 13.23 -70.85 -34.90
N PHE A 7 12.47 -71.57 -34.07
CA PHE A 7 11.27 -71.04 -33.43
C PHE A 7 11.64 -70.61 -32.00
N ALA A 8 11.48 -69.32 -31.71
CA ALA A 8 11.54 -68.76 -30.38
C ALA A 8 10.11 -68.61 -29.84
N VAL A 9 9.86 -69.14 -28.65
CA VAL A 9 8.60 -68.98 -27.91
C VAL A 9 8.69 -67.64 -27.15
N GLY A 10 7.87 -66.66 -27.55
CA GLY A 10 7.75 -65.37 -26.86
C GLY A 10 6.65 -65.42 -25.82
N LEU A 11 7.01 -65.21 -24.55
CA LEU A 11 6.09 -64.97 -23.44
C LEU A 11 5.44 -63.58 -23.61
N ILE A 12 4.12 -63.51 -23.76
CA ILE A 12 3.36 -62.26 -23.76
C ILE A 12 3.13 -61.86 -22.29
N GLY A 13 3.89 -60.89 -21.79
CA GLY A 13 3.59 -60.21 -20.53
C GLY A 13 2.48 -59.19 -20.76
N LEU A 14 1.31 -59.40 -20.15
CA LEU A 14 0.29 -58.36 -20.05
C LEU A 14 0.78 -57.25 -19.11
N LEU A 15 1.16 -56.09 -19.66
CA LEU A 15 1.21 -54.85 -18.90
C LEU A 15 -0.22 -54.38 -18.63
N VAL A 16 -0.63 -54.46 -17.36
CA VAL A 16 -1.84 -53.79 -16.89
C VAL A 16 -1.52 -52.30 -16.74
N CYS A 17 -1.84 -51.51 -17.77
CA CYS A 17 -1.87 -50.05 -17.66
C CYS A 17 -3.07 -49.65 -16.80
N SER A 18 -2.84 -49.40 -15.52
CA SER A 18 -3.81 -48.68 -14.69
C SER A 18 -4.03 -47.27 -15.28
N PRO A 19 -5.27 -46.82 -15.49
CA PRO A 19 -5.51 -45.45 -15.93
C PRO A 19 -5.13 -44.52 -14.79
N VAL A 20 -4.04 -43.77 -14.97
CA VAL A 20 -3.74 -42.60 -14.14
C VAL A 20 -4.89 -41.63 -14.39
N ASN A 21 -5.79 -41.54 -13.42
CA ASN A 21 -6.91 -40.61 -13.42
C ASN A 21 -6.30 -39.20 -13.28
N ALA A 22 -5.93 -38.59 -14.40
CA ALA A 22 -5.52 -37.20 -14.47
C ALA A 22 -6.78 -36.34 -14.25
N GLN A 23 -7.19 -36.20 -12.99
CA GLN A 23 -8.07 -35.12 -12.60
C GLN A 23 -7.30 -33.83 -12.84
N ALA A 24 -7.57 -33.21 -13.99
CA ALA A 24 -7.22 -31.82 -14.20
C ALA A 24 -7.82 -31.04 -13.02
N LEU A 25 -6.94 -30.49 -12.17
CA LEU A 25 -7.35 -29.45 -11.23
C LEU A 25 -7.81 -28.28 -12.09
N VAL A 26 -9.10 -28.25 -12.41
CA VAL A 26 -9.78 -27.02 -12.77
C VAL A 26 -9.71 -26.18 -11.51
N ALA A 27 -8.74 -25.26 -11.46
CA ALA A 27 -8.73 -24.21 -10.48
C ALA A 27 -10.11 -23.56 -10.54
N LYS A 28 -10.92 -23.78 -9.50
CA LYS A 28 -12.15 -23.03 -9.32
C LYS A 28 -11.71 -21.57 -9.26
N SER A 29 -11.90 -20.85 -10.37
CA SER A 29 -11.98 -19.40 -10.33
C SER A 29 -13.22 -19.12 -9.49
N THR A 30 -13.04 -19.08 -8.17
CA THR A 30 -13.86 -18.18 -7.39
C THR A 30 -13.52 -16.83 -7.99
N THR A 31 -14.47 -16.23 -8.72
CA THR A 31 -14.50 -14.78 -8.88
C THR A 31 -14.65 -14.21 -7.48
N ALA A 32 -13.57 -14.27 -6.69
CA ALA A 32 -13.45 -13.56 -5.45
C ALA A 32 -13.64 -12.10 -5.84
N GLY A 33 -14.77 -11.51 -5.46
CA GLY A 33 -15.10 -10.14 -5.84
C GLY A 33 -13.95 -9.21 -5.48
N ARG A 34 -13.74 -8.15 -6.25
CA ARG A 34 -12.64 -7.20 -6.05
C ARG A 34 -12.58 -6.76 -4.59
N SER A 35 -11.40 -6.70 -4.00
CA SER A 35 -11.22 -6.26 -2.61
C SER A 35 -10.12 -5.23 -2.51
N VAL A 36 -10.24 -4.34 -1.53
CA VAL A 36 -9.26 -3.29 -1.28
C VAL A 36 -9.03 -3.10 0.22
N ALA A 37 -7.77 -3.02 0.63
CA ALA A 37 -7.35 -2.50 1.93
C ALA A 37 -7.08 -1.00 1.82
N ILE A 38 -7.65 -0.23 2.75
CA ILE A 38 -7.40 1.22 2.85
C ILE A 38 -6.27 1.45 3.85
N THR A 39 -5.22 2.14 3.42
CA THR A 39 -4.08 2.46 4.28
C THR A 39 -3.82 3.96 4.27
N PHE A 40 -3.38 4.47 5.42
CA PHE A 40 -3.00 5.86 5.60
C PHE A 40 -1.55 5.89 6.06
N ASP A 41 -0.69 6.49 5.27
CA ASP A 41 0.65 6.83 5.71
C ASP A 41 0.61 8.11 6.53
N ASP A 42 1.73 8.39 7.20
CA ASP A 42 1.99 9.69 7.77
C ASP A 42 1.11 10.11 8.97
N LEU A 43 0.63 9.12 9.72
CA LEU A 43 -0.02 9.40 11.01
C LEU A 43 0.98 10.03 12.01
N PRO A 44 0.50 10.86 12.96
CA PRO A 44 -0.92 11.21 13.18
C PRO A 44 -1.51 12.24 12.21
N TYR A 45 -0.68 12.94 11.44
CA TYR A 45 -1.10 13.92 10.44
C TYR A 45 0.08 14.30 9.52
N VAL A 46 -0.24 14.72 8.29
CA VAL A 46 0.70 15.41 7.40
C VAL A 46 0.07 16.65 6.80
N HIS A 47 0.90 17.67 6.65
CA HIS A 47 0.61 18.85 5.87
C HIS A 47 1.58 18.91 4.69
N ALA A 48 1.05 18.92 3.47
CA ALA A 48 1.89 18.84 2.29
C ALA A 48 2.66 20.15 1.96
N SER A 49 2.31 21.27 2.60
CA SER A 49 2.97 22.58 2.47
C SER A 49 3.80 22.92 3.71
N GLU A 50 5.12 22.98 3.57
CA GLU A 50 6.13 23.40 4.57
C GLU A 50 6.57 22.38 5.64
N PRO A 51 7.85 21.94 5.61
CA PRO A 51 8.53 21.42 6.79
C PRO A 51 8.74 22.57 7.78
N GLY A 52 8.04 22.57 8.91
CA GLY A 52 8.25 23.53 10.00
C GLY A 52 7.04 24.39 10.37
N ALA A 53 5.95 24.34 9.61
CA ALA A 53 4.64 24.69 10.16
C ALA A 53 4.28 23.55 11.12
N GLU A 54 4.59 23.69 12.40
CA GLU A 54 4.07 22.81 13.44
C GLU A 54 2.57 22.62 13.19
N ASP A 55 2.18 21.40 12.83
CA ASP A 55 0.81 21.08 12.48
C ASP A 55 -0.08 21.52 13.63
N ALA A 56 -0.84 22.60 13.45
CA ALA A 56 -1.68 23.11 14.52
C ALA A 56 -2.58 21.96 15.00
N PRO A 57 -2.53 21.57 16.29
CA PRO A 57 -3.19 20.36 16.78
C PRO A 57 -4.66 20.22 16.36
N ASP A 58 -5.37 21.35 16.26
CA ASP A 58 -6.76 21.40 15.79
C ASP A 58 -6.95 20.85 14.37
N ARG A 59 -5.97 21.07 13.47
CA ARG A 59 -5.99 20.57 12.09
C ARG A 59 -5.86 19.05 12.07
N ALA A 60 -4.90 18.52 12.83
CA ALA A 60 -4.68 17.08 12.98
C ALA A 60 -5.92 16.41 13.60
N VAL A 61 -6.49 17.01 14.67
CA VAL A 61 -7.73 16.53 15.30
C VAL A 61 -8.89 16.51 14.32
N ALA A 62 -9.12 17.60 13.59
CA ALA A 62 -10.22 17.69 12.63
C ALA A 62 -10.09 16.67 11.49
N ALA A 63 -8.90 16.52 10.91
CA ALA A 63 -8.65 15.57 9.84
C ALA A 63 -8.83 14.12 10.31
N ASN A 64 -8.23 13.78 11.47
CA ASN A 64 -8.34 12.45 12.07
C ASN A 64 -9.80 12.08 12.37
N HIS A 65 -10.57 13.00 12.98
CA HIS A 65 -11.98 12.77 13.26
C HIS A 65 -12.81 12.56 11.99
N ALA A 66 -12.59 13.37 10.95
CA ALA A 66 -13.33 13.25 9.70
C ALA A 66 -13.06 11.92 8.98
N ILE A 67 -11.80 11.49 8.94
CA ILE A 67 -11.39 10.19 8.36
C ILE A 67 -12.01 9.05 9.16
N LEU A 68 -11.84 9.03 10.48
CA LEU A 68 -12.40 7.98 11.35
C LEU A 68 -13.92 7.90 11.24
N ALA A 69 -14.62 9.04 11.17
CA ALA A 69 -16.07 9.08 10.98
C ALA A 69 -16.50 8.46 9.64
N ALA A 70 -15.77 8.75 8.55
CA ALA A 70 -16.04 8.16 7.25
C ALA A 70 -15.77 6.64 7.26
N LEU A 71 -14.64 6.20 7.81
CA LEU A 71 -14.31 4.77 7.93
C LEU A 71 -15.37 4.01 8.73
N ALA A 72 -15.80 4.56 9.87
CA ALA A 72 -16.85 3.97 10.70
C ALA A 72 -18.19 3.88 9.97
N ARG A 73 -18.61 4.96 9.29
CA ARG A 73 -19.86 5.00 8.50
C ARG A 73 -19.92 3.91 7.44
N TYR A 74 -18.79 3.63 6.79
CA TYR A 74 -18.70 2.63 5.71
C TYR A 74 -18.23 1.25 6.19
N ARG A 75 -17.97 1.10 7.49
CA ARG A 75 -17.42 -0.11 8.13
C ARG A 75 -16.15 -0.60 7.42
N VAL A 76 -15.21 0.31 7.19
CA VAL A 76 -13.97 0.06 6.46
C VAL A 76 -12.86 -0.29 7.45
N PRO A 77 -12.30 -1.52 7.41
CA PRO A 77 -11.02 -1.79 8.06
C PRO A 77 -9.92 -0.92 7.44
N ALA A 78 -9.01 -0.40 8.25
CA ALA A 78 -7.91 0.42 7.76
C ALA A 78 -6.66 0.31 8.63
N THR A 79 -5.50 0.51 8.01
CA THR A 79 -4.21 0.53 8.70
C THR A 79 -3.58 1.91 8.59
N GLY A 80 -3.17 2.48 9.72
CA GLY A 80 -2.48 3.77 9.78
C GLY A 80 -0.99 3.59 10.11
N PHE A 81 -0.10 3.99 9.20
CA PHE A 81 1.34 3.94 9.37
C PHE A 81 1.83 5.24 10.02
N VAL A 82 2.50 5.10 11.17
CA VAL A 82 2.86 6.21 12.06
C VAL A 82 4.31 6.63 11.91
N VAL A 83 4.54 7.93 11.80
CA VAL A 83 5.88 8.55 11.89
C VAL A 83 6.06 9.06 13.31
N GLU A 84 6.99 8.46 14.07
CA GLU A 84 7.17 8.77 15.50
C GLU A 84 7.49 10.25 15.76
N GLN A 85 8.32 10.89 14.92
CA GLN A 85 8.66 12.30 15.09
C GLN A 85 7.43 13.22 15.01
N ARG A 86 6.42 12.86 14.20
CA ARG A 86 5.17 13.62 14.09
C ARG A 86 4.27 13.42 15.29
N VAL A 87 4.29 12.23 15.88
CA VAL A 87 3.65 12.01 17.19
C VAL A 87 4.25 12.95 18.23
N ARG A 88 5.58 13.01 18.30
CA ARG A 88 6.31 13.86 19.26
C ARG A 88 6.04 15.35 19.05
N ALA A 89 5.99 15.79 17.79
CA ALA A 89 5.68 17.18 17.45
C ALA A 89 4.31 17.63 17.97
N LEU A 90 3.33 16.71 18.05
CA LEU A 90 1.99 16.98 18.56
C LEU A 90 1.84 16.74 20.08
N GLY A 91 2.92 16.37 20.78
CA GLY A 91 2.90 16.10 22.21
C GLY A 91 1.86 15.05 22.63
N LEU A 92 1.09 15.33 23.69
CA LEU A 92 0.03 14.43 24.17
C LEU A 92 -1.06 14.20 23.11
N THR A 93 -1.42 15.24 22.35
CA THR A 93 -2.41 15.15 21.27
C THR A 93 -2.01 14.10 20.24
N GLY A 94 -0.71 14.01 19.90
CA GLY A 94 -0.21 13.02 18.95
C GLY A 94 -0.57 11.59 19.36
N ARG A 95 -0.35 11.24 20.63
CA ARG A 95 -0.71 9.92 21.18
C ARG A 95 -2.22 9.70 21.24
N ASP A 96 -2.98 10.70 21.63
CA ASP A 96 -4.44 10.62 21.73
C ASP A 96 -5.09 10.36 20.36
N LEU A 97 -4.55 10.99 19.30
CA LEU A 97 -5.03 10.78 17.93
C LEU A 97 -4.81 9.35 17.42
N LEU A 98 -3.82 8.62 17.94
CA LEU A 98 -3.54 7.23 17.59
C LEU A 98 -4.43 6.23 18.34
N GLN A 99 -5.02 6.60 19.47
CA GLN A 99 -5.80 5.68 20.30
C GLN A 99 -6.99 5.03 19.56
N PRO A 100 -7.76 5.73 18.71
CA PRO A 100 -8.82 5.11 17.91
C PRO A 100 -8.30 4.10 16.88
N TRP A 101 -7.10 4.32 16.33
CA TRP A 101 -6.48 3.44 15.33
C TRP A 101 -5.99 2.11 15.92
N ASN A 102 -5.85 2.02 17.23
CA ASN A 102 -5.44 0.79 17.94
C ASN A 102 -6.63 -0.02 18.49
N LYS A 103 -7.80 0.07 17.85
CA LYS A 103 -9.05 -0.56 18.32
C LYS A 103 -9.86 -1.14 17.16
N GLY A 104 -10.63 -2.20 17.45
CA GLY A 104 -11.57 -2.80 16.50
C GLY A 104 -10.89 -3.24 15.19
N VAL A 105 -11.46 -2.81 14.06
CA VAL A 105 -11.01 -3.12 12.69
C VAL A 105 -9.93 -2.16 12.17
N LEU A 106 -9.47 -1.22 13.02
CA LEU A 106 -8.35 -0.34 12.72
C LEU A 106 -7.06 -0.91 13.31
N GLU A 107 -5.96 -0.70 12.60
CA GLU A 107 -4.64 -1.19 12.99
C GLU A 107 -3.58 -0.09 12.84
N LEU A 108 -2.57 -0.13 13.70
CA LEU A 108 -1.37 0.69 13.57
C LEU A 108 -0.32 -0.06 12.74
N GLY A 109 0.49 0.70 12.00
CA GLY A 109 1.71 0.26 11.34
C GLY A 109 2.86 1.21 11.63
N ASN A 110 4.09 0.77 11.40
CA ASN A 110 5.28 1.59 11.61
C ASN A 110 5.71 2.25 10.28
N HIS A 111 5.91 3.57 10.29
CA HIS A 111 6.37 4.38 9.16
C HIS A 111 7.72 5.06 9.38
N SER A 112 8.57 4.41 10.18
CA SER A 112 9.88 4.91 10.60
C SER A 112 9.82 6.03 11.64
N PHE A 113 10.99 6.44 12.11
CA PHE A 113 11.13 7.46 13.14
C PHE A 113 10.91 8.86 12.58
N SER A 114 11.66 9.25 11.55
CA SER A 114 11.73 10.63 11.04
C SER A 114 11.15 10.81 9.65
N HIS A 115 10.59 9.75 9.04
CA HIS A 115 10.20 9.72 7.63
C HIS A 115 11.40 9.91 6.66
N ALA A 116 12.60 9.48 7.08
CA ALA A 116 13.80 9.56 6.25
C ALA A 116 13.76 8.60 5.04
N ASP A 117 14.35 9.03 3.92
CA ASP A 117 14.51 8.18 2.74
C ASP A 117 15.59 7.11 3.00
N SER A 118 15.16 5.84 3.07
CA SER A 118 16.05 4.70 3.30
C SER A 118 17.16 4.57 2.25
N ASN A 119 16.94 5.05 1.01
CA ASN A 119 17.97 5.05 -0.03
C ASN A 119 19.15 5.97 0.32
N THR A 120 18.96 6.98 1.16
CA THR A 120 20.04 7.90 1.59
C THR A 120 20.77 7.44 2.85
N LEU A 121 20.30 6.36 3.48
CA LEU A 121 20.78 5.91 4.78
C LEU A 121 21.72 4.70 4.67
N ASP A 122 22.62 4.58 5.64
CA ASP A 122 23.37 3.36 5.89
C ASP A 122 22.55 2.35 6.73
N ALA A 123 23.10 1.14 6.92
CA ALA A 123 22.41 0.05 7.62
C ALA A 123 22.05 0.40 9.07
N ASP A 124 22.93 1.10 9.79
CA ASP A 124 22.71 1.48 11.19
C ASP A 124 21.66 2.57 11.30
N ALA A 125 21.66 3.54 10.38
CA ALA A 125 20.63 4.56 10.28
C ALA A 125 19.26 3.97 9.94
N ILE A 126 19.18 3.01 9.01
CA ILE A 126 17.94 2.28 8.72
C ILE A 126 17.43 1.55 9.97
N ARG A 127 18.32 0.89 10.73
CA ARG A 127 17.94 0.23 11.99
C ARG A 127 17.38 1.23 13.00
N ARG A 128 18.02 2.40 13.16
CA ARG A 128 17.54 3.47 14.04
C ARG A 128 16.17 3.98 13.63
N GLU A 129 15.91 4.12 12.33
CA GLU A 129 14.61 4.51 11.80
C GLU A 129 13.52 3.49 12.12
N ILE A 130 13.77 2.19 11.90
CA ILE A 130 12.80 1.13 12.17
C ILE A 130 12.49 1.04 13.68
N VAL A 131 13.55 0.95 14.51
CA VAL A 131 13.41 0.76 15.96
C VAL A 131 12.88 2.03 16.63
N GLY A 132 13.35 3.21 16.21
CA GLY A 132 12.89 4.49 16.73
C GLY A 132 11.41 4.74 16.46
N GLY A 133 10.91 4.31 15.28
CA GLY A 133 9.49 4.39 14.91
C GLY A 133 8.54 3.61 15.83
N GLU A 134 9.05 2.73 16.69
CA GLU A 134 8.24 1.91 17.59
C GLU A 134 7.89 2.59 18.91
N ALA A 135 8.58 3.69 19.25
CA ALA A 135 8.62 4.23 20.60
C ALA A 135 7.23 4.52 21.19
N THR A 136 6.29 5.03 20.39
CA THR A 136 4.89 5.19 20.83
C THR A 136 4.03 3.96 20.54
N ILE A 137 4.08 3.44 19.30
CA ILE A 137 3.06 2.51 18.79
C ILE A 137 3.23 1.07 19.29
N ARG A 138 4.46 0.61 19.57
CA ARG A 138 4.68 -0.76 20.06
C ARG A 138 4.14 -0.94 21.49
N PRO A 139 4.46 -0.07 22.47
CA PRO A 139 3.83 -0.15 23.79
C PRO A 139 2.31 -0.02 23.75
N MET A 140 1.76 0.82 22.85
CA MET A 140 0.32 0.94 22.66
C MET A 140 -0.32 -0.37 22.17
N ALA A 141 0.28 -1.01 21.16
CA ALA A 141 -0.21 -2.28 20.63
C ALA A 141 -0.13 -3.38 21.70
N GLU A 142 1.01 -3.50 22.40
CA GLU A 142 1.25 -4.50 23.44
C GLU A 142 0.28 -4.35 24.62
N ALA A 143 0.06 -3.12 25.11
CA ALA A 143 -0.89 -2.85 26.18
C ALA A 143 -2.35 -3.20 25.81
N ALA A 144 -2.66 -3.21 24.52
CA ALA A 144 -3.97 -3.62 23.99
C ALA A 144 -4.03 -5.12 23.61
N GLY A 145 -2.95 -5.88 23.80
CA GLY A 145 -2.84 -7.27 23.35
C GLY A 145 -2.90 -7.43 21.82
N ARG A 146 -2.46 -6.42 21.08
CA ARG A 146 -2.51 -6.37 19.61
C ARG A 146 -1.11 -6.51 19.01
N ALA A 147 -1.05 -7.08 17.82
CA ALA A 147 0.18 -7.13 17.04
C ALA A 147 0.43 -5.81 16.30
N LEU A 148 1.69 -5.58 15.94
CA LEU A 148 2.13 -4.50 15.06
C LEU A 148 2.87 -5.10 13.85
N PRO A 149 2.14 -5.74 12.90
CA PRO A 149 2.76 -6.67 11.95
C PRO A 149 3.28 -5.99 10.68
N PHE A 150 3.06 -4.70 10.48
CA PHE A 150 3.34 -4.02 9.22
C PHE A 150 4.28 -2.83 9.38
N PHE A 151 5.22 -2.75 8.44
CA PHE A 151 6.11 -1.61 8.26
C PHE A 151 6.00 -1.14 6.80
N ARG A 152 5.95 0.18 6.58
CA ARG A 152 6.10 0.77 5.25
C ARG A 152 7.21 1.80 5.29
N PHE A 153 8.14 1.77 4.34
CA PHE A 153 9.15 2.82 4.25
C PHE A 153 8.58 4.09 3.62
N PRO A 154 8.99 5.27 4.09
CA PRO A 154 8.82 6.54 3.39
C PRO A 154 9.20 6.44 1.92
N PHE A 155 8.47 7.18 1.07
CA PHE A 155 8.64 7.17 -0.39
C PHE A 155 8.47 5.80 -1.03
N ASN A 156 8.00 4.79 -0.28
CA ASN A 156 8.01 3.39 -0.69
C ASN A 156 9.42 2.88 -1.10
N HIS A 157 10.48 3.48 -0.57
CA HIS A 157 11.87 3.13 -0.87
C HIS A 157 12.32 1.95 0.01
N VAL A 158 12.77 0.87 -0.64
CA VAL A 158 13.13 -0.39 0.02
C VAL A 158 14.62 -0.75 -0.19
N GLY A 159 15.43 0.26 -0.48
CA GLY A 159 16.84 0.12 -0.83
C GLY A 159 17.10 0.24 -2.34
N ASP A 160 18.08 1.08 -2.67
CA ASP A 160 18.60 1.35 -3.99
C ASP A 160 19.72 0.38 -4.42
N THR A 161 20.19 -0.46 -3.48
CA THR A 161 21.11 -1.58 -3.75
C THR A 161 20.55 -2.90 -3.23
N ILE A 162 21.05 -4.02 -3.77
CA ILE A 162 20.64 -5.36 -3.35
C ILE A 162 21.04 -5.62 -1.89
N GLU A 163 22.20 -5.11 -1.49
CA GLU A 163 22.74 -5.19 -0.14
C GLU A 163 21.82 -4.46 0.84
N LYS A 164 21.43 -3.23 0.51
CA LYS A 164 20.54 -2.41 1.35
C LYS A 164 19.15 -3.05 1.48
N ARG A 165 18.60 -3.55 0.37
CA ARG A 165 17.33 -4.30 0.38
C ARG A 165 17.41 -5.52 1.31
N ARG A 166 18.49 -6.31 1.24
CA ARG A 166 18.69 -7.48 2.12
C ARG A 166 18.81 -7.10 3.59
N VAL A 167 19.52 -6.01 3.89
CA VAL A 167 19.60 -5.45 5.25
C VAL A 167 18.20 -5.07 5.75
N ILE A 168 17.43 -4.33 4.94
CA ILE A 168 16.05 -3.97 5.26
C ILE A 168 15.20 -5.22 5.53
N GLU A 169 15.23 -6.22 4.65
CA GLU A 169 14.46 -7.46 4.80
C GLU A 169 14.82 -8.21 6.10
N ALA A 170 16.12 -8.29 6.42
CA ALA A 170 16.59 -8.91 7.65
C ALA A 170 16.11 -8.14 8.89
N LEU A 171 16.20 -6.80 8.88
CA LEU A 171 15.74 -5.94 9.97
C LEU A 171 14.24 -6.06 10.19
N LEU A 172 13.43 -6.05 9.12
CA LEU A 172 11.98 -6.22 9.24
C LEU A 172 11.65 -7.60 9.82
N THR A 173 12.33 -8.65 9.37
CA THR A 173 12.15 -10.01 9.91
C THR A 173 12.51 -10.08 11.40
N GLU A 174 13.66 -9.51 11.79
CA GLU A 174 14.12 -9.42 13.19
C GLU A 174 13.09 -8.73 14.08
N ARG A 175 12.42 -7.68 13.57
CA ARG A 175 11.40 -6.92 14.30
C ARG A 175 9.97 -7.46 14.12
N SER A 176 9.81 -8.63 13.49
CA SER A 176 8.53 -9.29 13.20
C SER A 176 7.57 -8.45 12.33
N TYR A 177 8.12 -7.63 11.45
CA TYR A 177 7.36 -6.89 10.45
C TYR A 177 7.30 -7.62 9.12
N ARG A 178 6.16 -7.44 8.45
CA ARG A 178 6.01 -7.60 7.01
C ARG A 178 6.09 -6.22 6.35
N LEU A 179 6.78 -6.14 5.22
CA LEU A 179 6.74 -4.95 4.38
C LEU A 179 5.32 -4.79 3.83
N ALA A 180 4.72 -3.62 4.04
CA ALA A 180 3.38 -3.32 3.55
C ALA A 180 3.40 -2.84 2.10
N ALA A 181 2.76 -3.60 1.23
CA ALA A 181 2.58 -3.29 -0.17
C ALA A 181 1.67 -2.07 -0.39
N SER A 182 1.83 -1.43 -1.55
CA SER A 182 0.96 -0.41 -2.10
C SER A 182 0.74 -0.70 -3.58
N THR A 183 -0.52 -0.76 -4.02
CA THR A 183 -0.85 -1.08 -5.41
C THR A 183 -1.57 0.05 -6.13
N ILE A 184 -2.08 1.05 -5.41
CA ILE A 184 -2.76 2.20 -5.97
C ILE A 184 -2.17 3.45 -5.33
N ASP A 185 -1.66 4.34 -6.17
CA ASP A 185 -1.31 5.72 -5.83
C ASP A 185 -2.33 6.68 -6.45
N THR A 186 -2.60 7.77 -5.76
CA THR A 186 -3.42 8.87 -6.29
C THR A 186 -2.77 10.23 -6.17
N SER A 187 -1.47 10.26 -5.88
CA SER A 187 -0.65 11.47 -5.78
C SER A 187 -1.33 12.52 -4.89
N ASP A 188 -2.00 12.06 -3.84
CA ASP A 188 -2.85 12.88 -2.98
C ASP A 188 -2.08 14.02 -2.34
N TYR A 189 -0.77 13.83 -2.08
CA TYR A 189 0.13 14.88 -1.63
C TYR A 189 0.20 16.11 -2.57
N ILE A 190 0.13 15.94 -3.90
CA ILE A 190 0.11 17.07 -4.86
C ILE A 190 -1.21 17.82 -4.76
N PHE A 191 -2.32 17.08 -4.66
CA PHE A 191 -3.63 17.69 -4.50
C PHE A 191 -3.79 18.35 -3.13
N ASP A 192 -3.19 17.80 -2.07
CA ASP A 192 -3.24 18.36 -0.72
C ASP A 192 -2.46 19.68 -0.66
N GLN A 193 -1.31 19.79 -1.33
CA GLN A 193 -0.60 21.07 -1.49
C GLN A 193 -1.50 22.13 -2.12
N ALA A 194 -2.14 21.81 -3.26
CA ALA A 194 -3.09 22.71 -3.91
C ALA A 194 -4.29 23.05 -3.01
N TYR A 195 -4.80 22.07 -2.26
CA TYR A 195 -5.93 22.24 -1.37
C TYR A 195 -5.59 23.17 -0.20
N GLU A 196 -4.42 23.02 0.41
CA GLU A 196 -3.94 23.85 1.51
C GLU A 196 -3.62 25.29 1.07
N HIS A 197 -3.10 25.48 -0.15
CA HIS A 197 -2.96 26.80 -0.75
C HIS A 197 -4.32 27.51 -0.90
N ALA A 198 -5.31 26.81 -1.46
CA ALA A 198 -6.66 27.35 -1.59
C ALA A 198 -7.31 27.60 -0.22
N PHE A 199 -7.04 26.74 0.77
CA PHE A 199 -7.51 26.91 2.15
C PHE A 199 -6.96 28.17 2.79
N THR A 200 -5.64 28.38 2.70
CA THR A 200 -4.94 29.54 3.27
C THR A 200 -5.42 30.85 2.63
N ARG A 201 -5.67 30.84 1.32
CA ARG A 201 -6.26 31.97 0.58
C ARG A 201 -7.77 32.15 0.81
N LYS A 202 -8.39 31.28 1.63
CA LYS A 202 -9.85 31.24 1.90
C LYS A 202 -10.70 31.07 0.63
N ASP A 203 -10.11 30.52 -0.44
CA ASP A 203 -10.77 30.31 -1.73
C ASP A 203 -11.58 29.01 -1.70
N LYS A 204 -12.87 29.14 -1.35
CA LYS A 204 -13.80 28.01 -1.27
C LYS A 204 -14.05 27.37 -2.65
N ALA A 205 -14.06 28.16 -3.71
CA ALA A 205 -14.35 27.67 -5.06
C ALA A 205 -13.17 26.82 -5.56
N MET A 206 -11.93 27.29 -5.35
CA MET A 206 -10.74 26.54 -5.71
C MET A 206 -10.60 25.28 -4.87
N ARG A 207 -10.87 25.31 -3.55
CA ARG A 207 -10.87 24.10 -2.72
C ARG A 207 -11.81 23.03 -3.29
N LYS A 208 -13.05 23.41 -3.58
CA LYS A 208 -14.01 22.49 -4.21
C LYS A 208 -13.53 21.97 -5.56
N ARG A 209 -12.92 22.82 -6.39
CA ARG A 209 -12.36 22.43 -7.69
C ARG A 209 -11.23 21.41 -7.53
N VAL A 210 -10.34 21.58 -6.55
CA VAL A 210 -9.27 20.63 -6.23
C VAL A 210 -9.86 19.30 -5.73
N GLU A 211 -10.83 19.33 -4.82
CA GLU A 211 -11.52 18.11 -4.35
C GLU A 211 -12.17 17.32 -5.50
N ASP A 212 -12.87 18.01 -6.40
CA ASP A 212 -13.55 17.38 -7.54
C ASP A 212 -12.55 16.77 -8.53
N ALA A 213 -11.44 17.48 -8.79
CA ALA A 213 -10.37 16.97 -9.64
C ALA A 213 -9.65 15.78 -9.01
N TYR A 214 -9.38 15.81 -7.70
CA TYR A 214 -8.77 14.72 -6.97
C TYR A 214 -9.62 13.45 -7.07
N VAL A 215 -10.92 13.53 -6.74
CA VAL A 215 -11.83 12.37 -6.81
C VAL A 215 -11.95 11.83 -8.24
N ALA A 216 -11.97 12.70 -9.26
CA ALA A 216 -11.99 12.28 -10.66
C ALA A 216 -10.67 11.63 -11.12
N TYR A 217 -9.54 12.09 -10.57
CA TYR A 217 -8.22 11.50 -10.79
C TYR A 217 -8.09 10.14 -10.11
N SER A 218 -8.48 10.01 -8.83
CA SER A 218 -8.48 8.75 -8.10
C SER A 218 -9.31 7.67 -8.79
N ARG A 219 -10.47 8.02 -9.36
CA ARG A 219 -11.28 7.07 -10.16
C ARG A 219 -10.50 6.47 -11.33
N ARG A 220 -9.72 7.29 -12.04
CA ARG A 220 -8.87 6.87 -13.16
C ARG A 220 -7.71 6.00 -12.67
N GLN A 221 -7.04 6.41 -11.60
CA GLN A 221 -5.92 5.66 -11.03
C GLN A 221 -6.34 4.28 -10.49
N ILE A 222 -7.48 4.18 -9.81
CA ILE A 222 -8.03 2.88 -9.36
C ILE A 222 -8.23 1.93 -10.56
N ALA A 223 -8.77 2.42 -11.68
CA ALA A 223 -8.97 1.62 -12.87
C ALA A 223 -7.64 1.25 -13.55
N TYR A 224 -6.72 2.21 -13.66
CA TYR A 224 -5.40 2.04 -14.24
C TYR A 224 -4.60 0.95 -13.51
N TYR A 225 -4.44 1.07 -12.20
CA TYR A 225 -3.65 0.13 -11.40
C TYR A 225 -4.26 -1.27 -11.37
N ALA A 226 -5.59 -1.37 -11.43
CA ALA A 226 -6.25 -2.65 -11.61
C ALA A 226 -5.92 -3.31 -12.95
N GLU A 227 -5.87 -2.54 -14.05
CA GLU A 227 -5.44 -3.02 -15.36
C GLU A 227 -3.95 -3.39 -15.39
N LEU A 228 -3.09 -2.54 -14.81
CA LEU A 228 -1.67 -2.81 -14.66
C LEU A 228 -1.44 -4.16 -13.99
N ASN A 229 -2.07 -4.40 -12.84
CA ASN A 229 -1.92 -5.64 -12.11
C ASN A 229 -2.43 -6.85 -12.92
N ARG A 230 -3.59 -6.75 -13.57
CA ARG A 230 -4.10 -7.82 -14.45
C ARG A 230 -3.14 -8.16 -15.58
N ASN A 231 -2.58 -7.14 -16.24
CA ASN A 231 -1.66 -7.32 -17.36
C ASN A 231 -0.33 -7.95 -16.91
N VAL A 232 0.13 -7.63 -15.71
CA VAL A 232 1.42 -8.07 -15.18
C VAL A 232 1.35 -9.45 -14.53
N ILE A 233 0.30 -9.73 -13.76
CA ILE A 233 0.20 -10.98 -12.99
C ILE A 233 -0.91 -11.94 -13.41
N GLY A 234 -1.73 -11.57 -14.39
CA GLY A 234 -2.81 -12.38 -14.96
C GLY A 234 -4.16 -12.25 -14.25
N TYR A 235 -4.22 -11.50 -13.14
CA TYR A 235 -5.44 -11.21 -12.38
C TYR A 235 -5.26 -9.93 -11.54
N GLU A 236 -6.33 -9.47 -10.90
CA GLU A 236 -6.28 -8.34 -9.97
C GLU A 236 -6.19 -8.87 -8.53
N PRO A 237 -5.01 -8.80 -7.88
CA PRO A 237 -4.90 -9.16 -6.47
C PRO A 237 -5.66 -8.13 -5.61
N PRO A 238 -5.99 -8.45 -4.35
CA PRO A 238 -6.60 -7.48 -3.44
C PRO A 238 -5.82 -6.17 -3.42
N ALA A 239 -6.43 -5.08 -3.87
CA ALA A 239 -5.78 -3.80 -3.96
C ALA A 239 -5.38 -3.27 -2.57
N ILE A 240 -4.31 -2.48 -2.52
CA ILE A 240 -3.90 -1.75 -1.32
C ILE A 240 -3.77 -0.28 -1.70
N MET A 241 -4.73 0.50 -1.22
CA MET A 241 -4.81 1.93 -1.46
C MET A 241 -3.90 2.66 -0.49
N LEU A 242 -2.96 3.45 -1.03
CA LEU A 242 -2.13 4.37 -0.27
C LEU A 242 -2.79 5.75 -0.27
N LEU A 243 -3.01 6.27 0.93
CA LEU A 243 -3.46 7.64 1.22
C LEU A 243 -2.57 8.21 2.32
N HIS A 244 -2.61 9.52 2.53
CA HIS A 244 -2.01 10.15 3.70
C HIS A 244 -3.09 10.71 4.64
N LEU A 245 -2.80 10.78 5.94
CA LEU A 245 -3.70 11.45 6.89
C LEU A 245 -3.54 12.98 6.79
N ASN A 246 -4.20 13.57 5.79
CA ASN A 246 -4.17 15.01 5.51
C ASN A 246 -5.58 15.60 5.39
N ARG A 247 -5.66 16.91 5.16
CA ARG A 247 -6.93 17.63 5.10
C ARG A 247 -7.73 17.34 3.84
N LEU A 248 -7.07 17.20 2.68
CA LEU A 248 -7.76 16.84 1.45
C LEU A 248 -8.49 15.49 1.58
N ASN A 249 -7.80 14.47 2.09
CA ASN A 249 -8.39 13.15 2.29
C ASN A 249 -9.50 13.21 3.33
N ALA A 250 -9.32 13.97 4.42
CA ALA A 250 -10.40 14.21 5.37
C ALA A 250 -11.66 14.82 4.73
N ALA A 251 -11.50 15.78 3.82
CA ALA A 251 -12.60 16.41 3.11
C ALA A 251 -13.27 15.48 2.07
N THR A 252 -12.51 14.56 1.48
CA THR A 252 -12.95 13.75 0.34
C THR A 252 -13.21 12.28 0.67
N MET A 253 -12.94 11.82 1.90
CA MET A 253 -12.90 10.40 2.24
C MET A 253 -14.19 9.65 1.88
N THR A 254 -15.36 10.22 2.18
CA THR A 254 -16.64 9.61 1.83
C THR A 254 -16.79 9.39 0.31
N ARG A 255 -16.29 10.32 -0.51
CA ARG A 255 -16.35 10.23 -1.97
C ARG A 255 -15.38 9.18 -2.49
N LEU A 256 -14.17 9.12 -1.94
CA LEU A 256 -13.18 8.09 -2.29
C LEU A 256 -13.67 6.67 -1.96
N LEU A 257 -14.24 6.45 -0.78
CA LEU A 257 -14.81 5.15 -0.40
C LEU A 257 -15.97 4.74 -1.32
N LYS A 258 -16.78 5.70 -1.78
CA LYS A 258 -17.83 5.44 -2.78
C LYS A 258 -17.26 4.97 -4.12
N LEU A 259 -16.12 5.52 -4.58
CA LEU A 259 -15.49 5.06 -5.83
C LEU A 259 -15.19 3.56 -5.80
N PHE A 260 -14.66 3.06 -4.69
CA PHE A 260 -14.38 1.63 -4.52
C PHE A 260 -15.67 0.81 -4.54
N ARG A 261 -16.71 1.23 -3.82
CA ARG A 261 -18.01 0.54 -3.84
C ARG A 261 -18.64 0.51 -5.24
N GLU A 262 -18.63 1.63 -5.95
CA GLU A 262 -19.13 1.75 -7.32
C GLU A 262 -18.33 0.87 -8.30
N ALA A 263 -17.03 0.72 -8.08
CA ALA A 263 -16.16 -0.15 -8.87
C ALA A 263 -16.22 -1.64 -8.47
N GLY A 264 -17.13 -2.02 -7.55
CA GLY A 264 -17.37 -3.40 -7.14
C GLY A 264 -16.42 -3.94 -6.08
N TYR A 265 -15.68 -3.07 -5.37
CA TYR A 265 -14.77 -3.49 -4.30
C TYR A 265 -15.50 -3.70 -2.97
N ARG A 266 -15.10 -4.76 -2.26
CA ARG A 266 -15.30 -4.91 -0.81
C ARG A 266 -14.08 -4.39 -0.06
N PHE A 267 -14.30 -3.84 1.14
CA PHE A 267 -13.20 -3.40 2.02
C PHE A 267 -12.73 -4.57 2.88
N VAL A 268 -11.41 -4.74 2.99
CA VAL A 268 -10.75 -5.82 3.74
C VAL A 268 -9.61 -5.23 4.58
N SER A 269 -9.14 -5.94 5.60
CA SER A 269 -7.94 -5.52 6.34
C SER A 269 -6.68 -5.66 5.48
N LEU A 270 -5.61 -4.95 5.85
CA LEU A 270 -4.32 -5.10 5.17
C LEU A 270 -3.76 -6.53 5.32
N ALA A 271 -4.02 -7.18 6.45
CA ALA A 271 -3.66 -8.58 6.68
C ALA A 271 -4.41 -9.54 5.75
N GLU A 272 -5.71 -9.33 5.51
CA GLU A 272 -6.46 -10.13 4.54
C GLU A 272 -5.96 -9.86 3.11
N ALA A 273 -5.76 -8.60 2.72
CA ALA A 273 -5.26 -8.26 1.38
C ALA A 273 -3.89 -8.88 1.09
N GLN A 274 -2.93 -8.74 2.00
CA GLN A 274 -1.58 -9.30 1.85
C GLN A 274 -1.46 -10.80 2.20
N SER A 275 -2.59 -11.48 2.46
CA SER A 275 -2.59 -12.95 2.51
C SER A 275 -2.61 -13.58 1.10
N ASP A 276 -2.90 -12.78 0.08
CA ASP A 276 -2.87 -13.22 -1.31
C ASP A 276 -1.44 -13.62 -1.74
N PRO A 277 -1.26 -14.73 -2.49
CA PRO A 277 0.04 -15.21 -2.93
C PRO A 277 0.91 -14.19 -3.69
N ALA A 278 0.32 -13.17 -4.33
CA ALA A 278 1.06 -12.10 -5.00
C ALA A 278 1.95 -11.30 -4.04
N TYR A 279 1.63 -11.27 -2.74
CA TYR A 279 2.36 -10.54 -1.71
C TYR A 279 3.28 -11.43 -0.86
N ALA A 280 3.32 -12.74 -1.12
CA ALA A 280 4.07 -13.70 -0.30
C ALA A 280 5.59 -13.44 -0.26
N GLN A 281 6.13 -12.79 -1.29
CA GLN A 281 7.54 -12.41 -1.35
C GLN A 281 7.66 -10.89 -1.51
N SER A 282 8.55 -10.29 -0.72
CA SER A 282 8.99 -8.92 -0.97
C SER A 282 9.62 -8.82 -2.35
N PRO A 283 9.36 -7.74 -3.11
CA PRO A 283 9.96 -7.60 -4.42
C PRO A 283 11.49 -7.60 -4.37
N ARG A 284 12.14 -8.42 -5.18
CA ARG A 284 13.59 -8.63 -5.28
C ARG A 284 14.29 -7.57 -6.14
N MET A 285 13.73 -6.36 -6.19
CA MET A 285 14.24 -5.27 -7.00
C MET A 285 14.83 -4.19 -6.11
N ALA A 286 16.09 -3.83 -6.36
CA ALA A 286 16.66 -2.58 -5.90
C ALA A 286 16.26 -1.47 -6.87
N THR A 287 15.84 -0.32 -6.35
CA THR A 287 15.32 0.78 -7.18
C THR A 287 15.59 2.12 -6.51
N GLN A 288 15.98 3.11 -7.31
CA GLN A 288 16.14 4.50 -6.85
C GLN A 288 14.79 5.19 -6.61
N PHE A 289 13.70 4.58 -7.08
CA PHE A 289 12.33 5.06 -6.96
C PHE A 289 11.49 4.13 -6.09
N GLY A 290 10.30 4.59 -5.69
CA GLY A 290 9.32 3.82 -4.91
C GLY A 290 8.08 3.37 -5.69
N PRO A 291 8.21 2.66 -6.82
CA PRO A 291 7.07 2.37 -7.67
C PRO A 291 6.05 1.48 -6.96
N MET A 292 4.76 1.63 -7.32
CA MET A 292 3.70 0.75 -6.86
C MET A 292 3.98 -0.71 -7.26
N TRP A 293 3.41 -1.66 -6.52
CA TRP A 293 3.74 -3.10 -6.65
C TRP A 293 3.54 -3.67 -8.06
N GLY A 294 2.57 -3.16 -8.82
CA GLY A 294 2.35 -3.56 -10.21
C GLY A 294 3.61 -3.45 -11.07
N TYR A 295 4.34 -2.34 -10.95
CA TYR A 295 5.60 -2.12 -11.65
C TYR A 295 6.75 -2.99 -11.12
N ARG A 296 6.76 -3.26 -9.81
CA ARG A 296 7.74 -4.15 -9.20
C ARG A 296 7.59 -5.57 -9.75
N TRP A 297 6.36 -6.09 -9.77
CA TRP A 297 6.06 -7.38 -10.39
C TRP A 297 6.37 -7.40 -11.88
N ALA A 298 6.13 -6.30 -12.60
CA ALA A 298 6.43 -6.20 -14.03
C ALA A 298 7.94 -6.37 -14.29
N SER A 299 8.76 -5.68 -13.50
CA SER A 299 10.22 -5.78 -13.55
C SER A 299 10.68 -7.22 -13.27
N GLU A 300 10.21 -7.84 -12.19
CA GLU A 300 10.58 -9.21 -11.81
C GLU A 300 10.21 -10.26 -12.87
N ARG A 301 9.02 -10.11 -13.46
CA ARG A 301 8.48 -11.02 -14.46
C ARG A 301 8.94 -10.67 -15.88
N ARG A 302 9.71 -9.60 -16.05
CA ARG A 302 10.15 -9.06 -17.35
C ARG A 302 8.98 -8.75 -18.29
N VAL A 303 7.86 -8.32 -17.73
CA VAL A 303 6.69 -7.85 -18.47
C VAL A 303 6.89 -6.38 -18.79
N LYS A 304 6.86 -6.03 -20.09
CA LYS A 304 6.90 -4.63 -20.51
C LYS A 304 5.57 -3.96 -20.17
N VAL A 305 5.64 -2.81 -19.52
CA VAL A 305 4.50 -1.97 -19.20
C VAL A 305 4.74 -0.58 -19.77
N ASP A 306 3.68 0.03 -20.28
CA ASP A 306 3.72 1.41 -20.78
C ASP A 306 3.36 2.36 -19.63
N GLY A 307 4.39 2.91 -18.99
CA GLY A 307 4.24 3.85 -17.89
C GLY A 307 3.54 5.15 -18.30
N SER A 308 3.57 5.53 -19.59
CA SER A 308 2.86 6.73 -20.07
C SER A 308 1.34 6.63 -19.99
N ARG A 309 0.81 5.41 -19.79
CA ARG A 309 -0.61 5.17 -19.55
C ARG A 309 -1.04 5.55 -18.13
N GLU A 310 -0.10 5.65 -17.18
CA GLU A 310 -0.36 6.27 -15.89
C GLU A 310 -0.45 7.78 -16.10
N GLN A 311 -1.64 8.34 -15.91
CA GLN A 311 -1.83 9.78 -16.09
C GLN A 311 -1.24 10.52 -14.89
N GLU A 312 -0.48 11.57 -15.14
CA GLU A 312 -0.09 12.53 -14.09
C GLU A 312 -1.32 13.31 -13.57
N PRO A 313 -1.25 13.88 -12.35
CA PRO A 313 -2.23 14.86 -11.89
C PRO A 313 -2.42 15.98 -12.91
N PRO A 314 -3.63 16.58 -13.04
CA PRO A 314 -3.86 17.65 -13.99
C PRO A 314 -2.85 18.80 -13.80
N GLU A 315 -2.25 19.27 -14.90
CA GLU A 315 -1.15 20.26 -14.86
C GLU A 315 -1.49 21.50 -14.03
N TRP A 316 -2.75 21.98 -14.10
CA TRP A 316 -3.20 23.13 -13.31
C TRP A 316 -3.13 22.88 -11.80
N VAL A 317 -3.36 21.65 -11.33
CA VAL A 317 -3.23 21.29 -9.91
C VAL A 317 -1.76 21.37 -9.52
N ALA A 318 -0.88 20.75 -10.32
CA ALA A 318 0.56 20.76 -10.06
C ALA A 318 1.17 22.17 -10.11
N HIS A 319 0.66 23.03 -11.00
CA HIS A 319 1.04 24.45 -11.05
C HIS A 319 0.57 25.18 -9.78
N TYR A 320 -0.72 25.07 -9.45
CA TYR A 320 -1.30 25.74 -8.29
C TYR A 320 -0.69 25.29 -6.95
N ALA A 321 -0.32 24.01 -6.84
CA ALA A 321 0.41 23.45 -5.70
C ALA A 321 1.79 24.08 -5.48
N LYS A 322 2.40 24.68 -6.51
CA LYS A 322 3.72 25.35 -6.44
C LYS A 322 3.64 26.87 -6.29
N GLU A 323 2.45 27.44 -6.38
CA GLU A 323 2.25 28.89 -6.24
C GLU A 323 2.49 29.34 -4.79
N LYS A 324 3.53 30.14 -4.58
CA LYS A 324 3.83 30.76 -3.28
C LYS A 324 2.78 31.79 -2.87
#